data_AF-A0A4T0UYY8-F1
#
_entry.id   AF-A0A4T0UYY8-F1
#
_cell.length_a   1.000
_cell.length_b   1.000
_cell.length_c   1.000
_cell.angle_alpha   90.00
_cell.angle_beta   90.00
_cell.angle_gamma   90.00
#
_symmetry.space_group_name_H-M   'P 1'
#
loop_
_entity.id
_entity.type
_entity.pdbx_description
1 polymer ?
#
loop_
_entity_poly.entity_id
_entity_poly.type
_entity_poly.pdbx_seq_one_letter_code
_entity_poly.pdbx_strand_id
1 'polypeptide(L)'
;MSSEAFCDLCDLPLSTCVHGMAAPPPSPHARVTPPPKATPVTRKRVASTEPKAPRAPRASTSRPAAPPAPPRALRRTPTVDFKPYLLLLLQEAGGEHEADLLYDALPERMAEILRPGDHETGPTGELRWRTAARKARKELADEGFVQAPQPGVLELTERGRALPPVFEA
;
A
#
# COMPACT_ATOMS: atom_id res chain seq x y z
N MET A 1 -30.87 40.10 -25.11
CA MET A 1 -29.52 40.68 -25.11
C MET A 1 -28.79 40.08 -23.91
N SER A 2 -28.32 38.84 -24.05
CA SER A 2 -27.57 38.17 -22.98
C SER A 2 -26.15 38.71 -23.03
N SER A 3 -25.77 39.52 -22.05
CA SER A 3 -24.39 39.99 -21.88
C SER A 3 -23.53 38.80 -21.50
N GLU A 4 -22.88 38.18 -22.49
CA GLU A 4 -21.79 37.25 -22.26
C GLU A 4 -20.74 37.98 -21.42
N ALA A 5 -20.54 37.52 -20.20
CA ALA A 5 -19.55 38.12 -19.32
C ALA A 5 -18.18 37.60 -19.75
N PHE A 6 -17.33 38.51 -20.22
CA PHE A 6 -15.95 38.27 -20.63
C PHE A 6 -15.01 38.51 -19.45
N CYS A 7 -13.87 37.84 -19.43
CA CYS A 7 -12.88 38.01 -18.38
C CYS A 7 -11.90 39.13 -18.75
N ASP A 8 -11.78 40.14 -17.88
CA ASP A 8 -10.93 41.33 -18.06
C ASP A 8 -9.42 41.05 -18.18
N LEU A 9 -8.98 39.82 -17.85
CA LEU A 9 -7.56 39.44 -17.84
C LEU A 9 -7.12 38.69 -19.10
N CYS A 10 -8.06 38.05 -19.80
CA CYS A 10 -7.78 37.15 -20.92
C CYS A 10 -8.66 37.42 -22.15
N ASP A 11 -9.62 38.35 -22.08
CA ASP A 11 -10.61 38.68 -23.13
C ASP A 11 -11.37 37.47 -23.70
N LEU A 12 -11.42 36.36 -22.96
CA LEU A 12 -12.22 35.18 -23.29
C LEU A 12 -13.57 35.21 -22.55
N PRO A 13 -14.62 34.57 -23.10
CA PRO A 13 -15.87 34.38 -22.38
C PRO A 13 -15.61 33.60 -21.09
N LEU A 14 -16.23 34.01 -19.97
CA LEU A 14 -15.99 33.42 -18.63
C LEU A 14 -16.23 31.90 -18.57
N SER A 15 -17.07 31.36 -19.45
CA SER A 15 -17.33 29.92 -19.57
C SER A 15 -16.11 29.12 -20.05
N THR A 16 -15.17 29.76 -20.75
CA THR A 16 -13.99 29.12 -21.34
C THR A 16 -12.69 29.63 -20.72
N CYS A 17 -12.71 30.77 -20.01
CA CYS A 17 -11.51 31.28 -19.35
C CYS A 17 -11.26 30.61 -17.98
N VAL A 18 -10.03 30.14 -17.76
CA VAL A 18 -9.54 29.55 -16.49
C VAL A 18 -9.68 30.51 -15.30
N HIS A 19 -9.60 31.82 -15.54
CA HIS A 19 -9.74 32.85 -14.50
C HIS A 19 -11.20 33.11 -14.09
N GLY A 20 -12.16 32.64 -14.90
CA GLY A 20 -13.57 33.00 -14.80
C GLY A 20 -14.47 31.97 -14.12
N MET A 21 -13.95 30.79 -13.78
CA MET A 21 -14.74 29.79 -13.08
C MET A 21 -14.92 30.20 -11.62
N ALA A 22 -16.11 30.72 -11.28
CA ALA A 22 -16.53 30.84 -9.90
C ALA A 22 -16.43 29.45 -9.22
N ALA A 23 -15.83 29.42 -8.03
CA ALA A 23 -15.70 28.18 -7.26
C ALA A 23 -17.08 27.50 -7.14
N PRO A 24 -17.18 26.18 -7.36
CA PRO A 24 -18.44 25.48 -7.23
C PRO A 24 -18.99 25.68 -5.80
N PRO A 25 -20.31 25.86 -5.64
CA PRO A 25 -20.90 26.01 -4.31
C PRO A 25 -20.56 24.78 -3.47
N PRO A 26 -20.37 24.94 -2.14
CA PRO A 26 -20.09 23.80 -1.27
C PRO A 26 -21.22 22.78 -1.39
N SER A 27 -20.88 21.57 -1.84
CA SER A 27 -21.85 20.47 -1.93
C SER A 27 -22.47 20.19 -0.56
N PRO A 28 -23.81 20.04 -0.45
CA PRO A 28 -24.50 19.73 0.81
C PRO A 28 -24.26 18.27 1.30
N HIS A 29 -23.32 17.55 0.69
CA HIS A 29 -22.95 16.17 1.06
C HIS A 29 -21.63 16.10 1.82
N ALA A 30 -21.36 17.07 2.69
CA ALA A 30 -20.45 16.87 3.82
C ALA A 30 -21.08 15.83 4.76
N ARG A 31 -20.98 14.54 4.39
CA ARG A 31 -21.24 13.44 5.32
C ARG A 31 -20.24 13.58 6.45
N VAL A 32 -20.75 14.02 7.59
CA VAL A 32 -20.12 13.89 8.90
C VAL A 32 -19.62 12.45 9.02
N THR A 33 -18.32 12.26 8.89
CA THR A 33 -17.68 11.00 9.27
C THR A 33 -17.70 10.96 10.79
N PRO A 34 -18.33 9.96 11.43
CA PRO A 34 -18.15 9.78 12.86
C PRO A 34 -16.68 9.43 13.13
N PRO A 35 -16.09 9.95 14.23
CA PRO A 35 -14.68 9.71 14.54
C PRO A 35 -14.40 8.21 14.67
N PRO A 36 -13.22 7.72 14.25
CA PRO A 36 -12.87 6.33 14.39
C PRO A 36 -12.89 5.94 15.87
N LYS A 37 -13.64 4.88 16.19
CA LYS A 37 -13.67 4.29 17.53
C LYS A 37 -12.26 3.87 17.91
N ALA A 38 -11.77 4.41 19.02
CA ALA A 38 -10.46 4.13 19.58
C ALA A 38 -10.24 2.61 19.76
N THR A 39 -9.14 2.11 19.21
CA THR A 39 -8.64 0.77 19.52
C THR A 39 -8.10 0.75 20.96
N PRO A 40 -8.32 -0.33 21.73
CA PRO A 40 -7.77 -0.41 23.07
C PRO A 40 -6.25 -0.58 23.00
N VAL A 41 -5.53 0.50 23.33
CA VAL A 41 -4.09 0.47 23.59
C VAL A 41 -3.85 -0.43 24.80
N THR A 42 -3.32 -1.63 24.56
CA THR A 42 -2.83 -2.51 25.62
C THR A 42 -1.61 -1.84 26.24
N ARG A 43 -1.80 -1.20 27.40
CA ARG A 43 -0.68 -0.68 28.19
C ARG A 43 0.13 -1.86 28.73
N LYS A 44 1.36 -2.01 28.23
CA LYS A 44 2.36 -2.89 28.82
C LYS A 44 2.65 -2.36 30.22
N ARG A 45 2.17 -3.05 31.26
CA ARG A 45 2.39 -2.66 32.67
C ARG A 45 3.86 -2.90 32.99
N VAL A 46 4.61 -1.81 33.13
CA VAL A 46 5.95 -1.81 33.72
C VAL A 46 5.80 -2.18 35.20
N ALA A 47 6.60 -3.13 35.65
CA ALA A 47 6.60 -3.58 37.04
C ALA A 47 7.24 -2.49 37.92
N SER A 48 6.41 -1.78 38.70
CA SER A 48 6.87 -1.04 39.87
C SER A 48 6.84 -1.96 41.07
N THR A 49 8.02 -2.15 41.65
CA THR A 49 8.31 -2.79 42.92
C THR A 49 7.83 -1.92 44.09
N GLU A 50 6.89 -2.42 44.90
CA GLU A 50 6.87 -2.24 46.37
C GLU A 50 5.77 -3.11 47.02
N PRO A 51 5.94 -3.57 48.29
CA PRO A 51 5.27 -4.76 48.81
C PRO A 51 3.97 -4.44 49.56
N LYS A 52 2.93 -5.28 49.38
CA LYS A 52 1.73 -5.27 50.24
C LYS A 52 1.30 -6.69 50.62
N ALA A 53 1.24 -6.88 51.94
CA ALA A 53 0.81 -7.99 52.80
C ALA A 53 0.00 -9.17 52.21
N PRO A 54 0.15 -10.39 52.78
CA PRO A 54 -0.31 -11.64 52.17
C PRO A 54 -1.83 -11.82 52.28
N ARG A 55 -2.47 -12.12 51.15
CA ARG A 55 -3.85 -12.60 51.10
C ARG A 55 -3.82 -14.12 50.88
N ALA A 56 -4.58 -14.83 51.71
CA ALA A 56 -4.65 -16.29 51.78
C ALA A 56 -4.83 -16.99 50.41
N PRO A 57 -4.25 -18.19 50.21
CA PRO A 57 -4.25 -18.86 48.92
C PRO A 57 -5.64 -19.41 48.60
N ARG A 58 -6.30 -18.84 47.58
CA ARG A 58 -7.37 -19.56 46.89
C ARG A 58 -6.71 -20.59 45.99
N ALA A 59 -6.94 -21.86 46.30
CA ALA A 59 -6.59 -23.01 45.48
C ALA A 59 -7.13 -22.77 44.05
N SER A 60 -6.22 -22.39 43.17
CA SER A 60 -6.49 -22.23 41.75
C SER A 60 -6.12 -23.57 41.12
N THR A 61 -7.14 -24.35 40.77
CA THR A 61 -6.96 -25.58 40.01
C THR A 61 -6.29 -25.22 38.69
N SER A 62 -5.00 -25.52 38.60
CA SER A 62 -4.19 -25.30 37.40
C SER A 62 -4.69 -26.23 36.30
N ARG A 63 -5.49 -25.68 35.38
CA ARG A 63 -5.81 -26.37 34.13
C ARG A 63 -4.51 -26.51 33.32
N PRO A 64 -4.14 -27.71 32.86
CA PRO A 64 -2.93 -27.88 32.06
C PRO A 64 -3.04 -27.04 30.78
N ALA A 65 -1.97 -26.32 30.46
CA ALA A 65 -1.87 -25.50 29.26
C ALA A 65 -2.02 -26.38 28.01
N ALA A 66 -2.99 -26.05 27.15
CA ALA A 66 -3.12 -26.68 25.85
C ALA A 66 -1.88 -26.36 24.98
N PRO A 67 -1.42 -27.28 24.13
CA PRO A 67 -0.30 -27.02 23.24
C PRO A 67 -0.61 -25.86 22.28
N PRO A 68 0.40 -25.07 21.88
CA PRO A 68 0.20 -23.96 20.94
C PRO A 68 -0.33 -24.49 19.61
N ALA A 69 -1.36 -23.83 19.08
CA ALA A 69 -1.91 -24.16 17.76
C ALA A 69 -0.84 -23.97 16.68
N PRO A 70 -0.85 -24.78 15.60
CA PRO A 70 0.09 -24.62 14.50
C PRO A 70 -0.08 -23.25 13.82
N PRO A 71 1.01 -22.67 13.29
CA PRO A 71 0.95 -21.39 12.60
C PRO A 71 0.04 -21.51 11.37
N ARG A 72 -0.94 -20.61 11.26
CA ARG A 72 -1.83 -20.58 10.10
C ARG A 72 -1.03 -20.21 8.86
N ALA A 73 -1.19 -20.98 7.78
CA ALA A 73 -0.63 -20.63 6.48
C ALA A 73 -1.09 -19.22 6.08
N LEU A 74 -0.15 -18.39 5.64
CA LEU A 74 -0.45 -17.05 5.12
C LEU A 74 -1.39 -17.18 3.93
N ARG A 75 -2.48 -16.42 3.93
CA ARG A 75 -3.46 -16.40 2.83
C ARG A 75 -2.99 -15.59 1.61
N ARG A 76 -1.97 -14.77 1.79
CA ARG A 76 -1.49 -13.77 0.82
C ARG A 76 0.02 -13.78 0.75
N THR A 77 0.54 -13.47 -0.42
CA THR A 77 1.97 -13.34 -0.67
C THR A 77 2.51 -12.12 0.08
N PRO A 78 3.57 -12.28 0.88
CA PRO A 78 4.29 -11.17 1.49
C PRO A 78 4.71 -10.12 0.46
N THR A 79 4.63 -8.84 0.80
CA THR A 79 5.04 -7.73 -0.09
C THR A 79 6.52 -7.84 -0.51
N VAL A 80 7.39 -8.33 0.37
CA VAL A 80 8.81 -8.49 0.09
C VAL A 80 9.08 -9.45 -1.07
N ASP A 81 8.22 -10.46 -1.24
CA ASP A 81 8.40 -11.48 -2.29
C ASP A 81 8.11 -10.93 -3.69
N PHE A 82 7.44 -9.78 -3.82
CA PHE A 82 7.22 -9.13 -5.12
C PHE A 82 8.46 -8.39 -5.63
N LYS A 83 9.34 -7.93 -4.73
CA LYS A 83 10.52 -7.12 -5.07
C LYS A 83 11.45 -7.78 -6.11
N PRO A 84 11.90 -9.04 -5.93
CA PRO A 84 12.81 -9.66 -6.89
C PRO A 84 12.21 -9.76 -8.29
N TYR A 85 10.91 -10.06 -8.41
CA TYR A 85 10.24 -10.15 -9.71
C TYR A 85 10.08 -8.79 -10.40
N LEU A 86 9.81 -7.72 -9.64
CA LEU A 86 9.77 -6.35 -10.20
C LEU A 86 11.14 -5.93 -10.75
N LEU A 87 12.23 -6.22 -10.01
CA LEU A 87 13.59 -5.93 -10.45
C LEU A 87 13.97 -6.74 -11.67
N LEU A 88 13.66 -8.04 -11.68
CA LEU A 88 13.91 -8.94 -12.80
C LEU A 88 13.23 -8.44 -14.07
N LEU A 89 11.92 -8.14 -14.02
CA LEU A 89 11.18 -7.66 -15.20
C LEU A 89 11.78 -6.38 -15.77
N LEU A 90 12.25 -5.46 -14.91
CA LEU A 90 12.96 -4.27 -15.37
C LEU A 90 14.32 -4.60 -15.98
N GLN A 91 15.07 -5.55 -15.41
CA GLN A 91 16.36 -5.97 -15.96
C GLN A 91 16.19 -6.62 -17.35
N GLU A 92 15.19 -7.50 -17.50
CA GLU A 92 14.83 -8.11 -18.78
C GLU A 92 14.42 -7.07 -19.84
N ALA A 93 13.82 -5.96 -19.40
CA ALA A 93 13.45 -4.84 -20.26
C ALA A 93 14.60 -3.87 -20.59
N GLY A 94 15.83 -4.16 -20.16
CA GLY A 94 16.98 -3.28 -20.37
C GLY A 94 17.11 -2.13 -19.36
N GLY A 95 16.33 -2.18 -18.28
CA GLY A 95 16.40 -1.25 -17.15
C GLY A 95 15.28 -0.24 -17.06
N GLU A 96 14.42 -0.14 -18.07
CA GLU A 96 13.27 0.78 -18.10
C GLU A 96 12.04 0.09 -18.68
N HIS A 97 10.88 0.26 -18.06
CA HIS A 97 9.62 -0.26 -18.59
C HIS A 97 8.43 0.60 -18.16
N GLU A 98 7.41 0.67 -19.01
CA GLU A 98 6.07 1.12 -18.63
C GLU A 98 5.51 0.28 -17.47
N ALA A 99 5.03 0.95 -16.43
CA ALA A 99 4.60 0.34 -15.19
C ALA A 99 3.38 -0.58 -15.38
N ASP A 100 2.44 -0.21 -16.24
CA ASP A 100 1.21 -0.99 -16.47
C ASP A 100 1.55 -2.32 -17.17
N LEU A 101 2.38 -2.27 -18.22
CA LEU A 101 2.88 -3.47 -18.90
C LEU A 101 3.68 -4.38 -17.97
N LEU A 102 4.50 -3.78 -17.10
CA LEU A 102 5.24 -4.53 -16.10
C LEU A 102 4.31 -5.22 -15.10
N TYR A 103 3.24 -4.54 -14.64
CA TYR A 103 2.24 -5.18 -13.77
C TYR A 103 1.45 -6.26 -14.49
N ASP A 104 1.16 -6.11 -15.78
CA ASP A 104 0.43 -7.13 -16.54
C ASP A 104 1.25 -8.41 -16.76
N ALA A 105 2.57 -8.32 -16.86
CA ALA A 105 3.47 -9.47 -16.93
C ALA A 105 3.74 -10.14 -15.56
N LEU A 106 3.63 -9.37 -14.47
CA LEU A 106 3.95 -9.83 -13.10
C LEU A 106 3.19 -11.08 -12.62
N PRO A 107 1.86 -11.23 -12.80
CA PRO A 107 1.14 -12.39 -12.27
C PRO A 107 1.54 -13.70 -12.95
N GLU A 108 1.94 -13.66 -14.23
CA GLU A 108 2.46 -14.83 -14.93
C GLU A 108 3.81 -15.26 -14.36
N ARG A 109 4.71 -14.30 -14.12
CA ARG A 109 6.02 -14.56 -13.48
C ARG A 109 5.92 -15.09 -12.05
N MET A 110 4.89 -14.67 -11.31
CA MET A 110 4.68 -15.06 -9.91
C MET A 110 3.65 -16.19 -9.73
N ALA A 111 3.22 -16.85 -10.80
CA ALA A 111 2.12 -17.83 -10.77
C ALA A 111 2.32 -18.94 -9.73
N GLU A 112 3.57 -19.34 -9.46
CA GLU A 112 3.90 -20.41 -8.51
C GLU A 112 3.81 -19.99 -7.04
N ILE A 113 4.00 -18.69 -6.74
CA ILE A 113 4.07 -18.18 -5.37
C ILE A 113 2.83 -17.40 -4.96
N LEU A 114 2.08 -16.87 -5.92
CA LEU A 114 0.83 -16.17 -5.67
C LEU A 114 -0.14 -17.08 -4.95
N ARG A 115 -0.71 -16.56 -3.86
CA ARG A 115 -1.62 -17.30 -2.99
C ARG A 115 -3.06 -16.99 -3.39
N PRO A 116 -4.02 -17.88 -3.05
CA PRO A 116 -5.43 -17.65 -3.40
C PRO A 116 -5.98 -16.29 -2.96
N GLY A 117 -5.56 -15.78 -1.80
CA GLY A 117 -6.00 -14.48 -1.30
C GLY A 117 -5.45 -13.27 -2.05
N ASP A 118 -4.49 -13.46 -2.95
CA ASP A 118 -3.92 -12.39 -3.77
C ASP A 118 -4.78 -12.08 -5.01
N HIS A 119 -5.54 -13.07 -5.49
CA HIS A 119 -6.50 -12.96 -6.57
C HIS A 119 -7.86 -12.42 -6.11
N GLU A 120 -8.06 -12.22 -4.80
CA GLU A 120 -9.26 -11.58 -4.29
C GLU A 120 -9.26 -10.07 -4.56
N THR A 121 -10.45 -9.51 -4.75
CA THR A 121 -10.64 -8.07 -4.89
C THR A 121 -10.69 -7.39 -3.53
N GLY A 122 -10.00 -6.26 -3.39
CA GLY A 122 -10.05 -5.40 -2.22
C GLY A 122 -11.32 -4.52 -2.17
N PRO A 123 -11.49 -3.73 -1.09
CA PRO A 123 -12.63 -2.81 -0.95
C PRO A 123 -12.74 -1.77 -2.08
N THR A 124 -11.63 -1.48 -2.76
CA THR A 124 -11.52 -0.51 -3.86
C THR A 124 -11.89 -1.10 -5.22
N GLY A 125 -12.20 -2.40 -5.32
CA GLY A 125 -12.45 -3.06 -6.60
C GLY A 125 -11.19 -3.55 -7.33
N GLU A 126 -10.01 -3.39 -6.74
CA GLU A 126 -8.73 -3.82 -7.32
C GLU A 126 -8.24 -5.15 -6.74
N LEU A 127 -7.54 -5.95 -7.55
CA LEU A 127 -6.89 -7.18 -7.09
C LEU A 127 -5.85 -6.89 -6.00
N ARG A 128 -5.85 -7.70 -4.95
CA ARG A 128 -4.97 -7.51 -3.80
C ARG A 128 -3.49 -7.59 -4.16
N TRP A 129 -3.11 -8.47 -5.10
CA TRP A 129 -1.73 -8.56 -5.58
C TRP A 129 -1.23 -7.27 -6.22
N ARG A 130 -2.07 -6.53 -6.96
CA ARG A 130 -1.67 -5.24 -7.57
C ARG A 130 -1.37 -4.19 -6.51
N THR A 131 -2.13 -4.18 -5.42
CA THR A 131 -1.84 -3.29 -4.29
C THR A 131 -0.54 -3.68 -3.60
N ALA A 132 -0.29 -4.99 -3.43
CA ALA A 132 0.96 -5.49 -2.85
C ALA A 132 2.18 -5.16 -3.74
N ALA A 133 2.06 -5.36 -5.06
CA ALA A 133 3.10 -5.02 -6.03
C ALA A 133 3.43 -3.51 -6.03
N ARG A 134 2.41 -2.64 -6.01
CA ARG A 134 2.64 -1.18 -5.90
C ARG A 134 3.33 -0.80 -4.59
N LYS A 135 3.01 -1.48 -3.48
CA LYS A 135 3.71 -1.28 -2.21
C LYS A 135 5.16 -1.74 -2.29
N ALA A 136 5.43 -2.89 -2.90
CA ALA A 136 6.79 -3.39 -3.11
C ALA A 136 7.62 -2.44 -3.99
N ARG A 137 7.02 -1.91 -5.08
CA ARG A 137 7.64 -0.86 -5.90
C ARG A 137 8.00 0.37 -5.08
N LYS A 138 7.08 0.84 -4.23
CA LYS A 138 7.35 1.98 -3.34
C LYS A 138 8.54 1.69 -2.43
N GLU A 139 8.57 0.53 -1.78
CA GLU A 139 9.69 0.16 -0.91
C GLU A 139 11.02 0.07 -1.69
N LEU A 140 11.01 -0.46 -2.93
CA LEU A 140 12.21 -0.46 -3.79
C LEU A 140 12.67 0.95 -4.17
N ALA A 141 11.74 1.88 -4.37
CA ALA A 141 12.05 3.28 -4.63
C ALA A 141 12.63 3.96 -3.39
N ASP A 142 12.04 3.71 -2.22
CA ASP A 142 12.53 4.20 -0.92
C ASP A 142 13.93 3.65 -0.61
N GLU A 143 14.24 2.42 -1.04
CA GLU A 143 15.56 1.77 -0.94
C GLU A 143 16.56 2.23 -2.03
N GLY A 144 16.10 2.98 -3.03
CA GLY A 144 16.92 3.53 -4.11
C GLY A 144 17.31 2.53 -5.21
N PHE A 145 16.55 1.43 -5.39
CA PHE A 145 16.77 0.46 -6.47
C PHE A 145 16.04 0.81 -7.77
N VAL A 146 14.91 1.51 -7.64
CA VAL A 146 14.10 1.96 -8.78
C VAL A 146 13.75 3.43 -8.64
N GLN A 147 13.50 4.09 -9.75
CA GLN A 147 13.01 5.45 -9.84
C GLN A 147 11.89 5.55 -10.87
N ALA A 148 11.06 6.58 -10.77
CA ALA A 148 10.01 6.87 -11.73
C ALA A 148 10.29 8.26 -12.33
N PRO A 149 11.10 8.35 -13.41
CA PRO A 149 11.50 9.64 -13.97
C PRO A 149 10.31 10.41 -14.54
N GLN A 150 9.26 9.71 -14.96
CA GLN A 150 8.02 10.27 -15.46
C GLN A 150 6.81 9.41 -15.07
N PRO A 151 5.59 9.98 -15.05
CA PRO A 151 4.37 9.22 -14.76
C PRO A 151 4.24 8.02 -15.71
N GLY A 152 3.94 6.84 -15.15
CA GLY A 152 3.73 5.62 -15.92
C GLY A 152 5.01 4.86 -16.29
N VAL A 153 6.21 5.41 -16.09
CA VAL A 153 7.47 4.72 -16.38
C VAL A 153 8.23 4.41 -15.10
N LEU A 154 8.84 3.22 -15.08
CA LEU A 154 9.69 2.75 -14.00
C LEU A 154 11.07 2.40 -14.55
N GLU A 155 12.12 2.81 -13.85
CA GLU A 155 13.50 2.62 -14.26
C GLU A 155 14.35 2.08 -13.10
N LEU A 156 15.33 1.23 -13.40
CA LEU A 156 16.38 0.83 -12.46
C LEU A 156 17.42 1.92 -12.29
N THR A 157 17.73 2.24 -11.04
CA THR A 157 18.89 3.05 -10.69
C THR A 157 20.18 2.27 -10.93
N GLU A 158 21.34 2.93 -10.89
CA GLU A 158 22.65 2.26 -10.95
C GLU A 158 22.76 1.14 -9.91
N ARG A 159 22.25 1.37 -8.70
CA ARG A 159 22.19 0.39 -7.62
C ARG A 159 21.32 -0.81 -7.98
N GLY A 160 20.16 -0.59 -8.61
CA GLY A 160 19.28 -1.66 -9.09
C GLY A 160 19.88 -2.48 -10.23
N ARG A 161 20.64 -1.83 -11.12
CA ARG A 161 21.35 -2.49 -12.23
C ARG A 161 22.55 -3.32 -11.77
N ALA A 162 23.18 -2.93 -10.65
CA ALA A 162 24.30 -3.66 -10.06
C ALA A 162 23.87 -4.96 -9.37
N LEU A 163 22.57 -5.18 -9.12
CA LEU A 163 22.08 -6.45 -8.59
C LEU A 163 22.11 -7.53 -9.68
N PRO A 164 22.68 -8.72 -9.40
CA PRO A 164 22.56 -9.83 -10.33
C PRO A 164 21.07 -10.20 -10.49
N PRO A 165 20.65 -10.68 -11.67
CA PRO A 165 19.31 -11.23 -11.85
C PRO A 165 19.13 -12.39 -10.86
N VAL A 166 18.22 -12.23 -9.92
CA VAL A 166 18.07 -13.15 -8.80
C VAL A 166 17.30 -14.39 -9.26
N PHE A 167 18.02 -15.38 -9.76
CA PHE A 167 17.57 -16.77 -9.91
C PHE A 167 18.74 -17.72 -9.59
N GLU A 168 19.08 -17.85 -8.31
CA GLU A 168 19.86 -19.00 -7.84
C GLU A 168 19.38 -19.41 -6.45
N ALA A 169 18.50 -20.43 -6.43
CA ALA A 169 18.49 -21.55 -5.49
C ALA A 169 17.43 -22.57 -5.94
#